data_AF-A0ABD4EJK1-F1
#
_entry.id   AF-A0ABD4EJK1-F1
#
_cell.length_a   1.000
_cell.length_b   1.000
_cell.length_c   1.000
_cell.angle_alpha   90.00
_cell.angle_beta   90.00
_cell.angle_gamma   90.00
#
_symmetry.space_group_name_H-M   'P 1'
#
loop_
_entity.id
_entity.type
_entity.pdbx_description
1 polymer ?
#
loop_
_entity_poly.entity_id
_entity_poly.type
_entity_poly.pdbx_seq_one_letter_code
_entity_poly.pdbx_strand_id
1 'polypeptide(L)' 'MKGIKRIWFWFTLVVCPLLIILGVATFAQLFGQYMYSQQFSFSSLSSFQIVFMGGGICAFSVFINTLKEAKIRFFAK' A
#
# COMPACT_ATOMS: atom_id res chain seq x y z
N MET A 1 24.59 -6.37 13.33
CA MET A 1 23.60 -6.69 12.27
C MET A 1 22.16 -6.95 12.75
N LYS A 2 21.90 -7.50 13.96
CA LYS A 2 20.53 -7.76 14.45
C LYS A 2 19.66 -6.50 14.62
N GLY A 3 20.24 -5.37 15.02
CA GLY A 3 19.51 -4.09 15.20
C GLY A 3 19.01 -3.48 13.89
N ILE A 4 19.84 -3.47 12.85
CA ILE A 4 19.49 -2.92 11.52
C ILE A 4 18.30 -3.66 10.92
N LYS A 5 18.27 -5.01 10.98
CA LYS A 5 17.13 -5.80 10.49
C LYS A 5 15.83 -5.49 11.25
N ARG A 6 15.92 -5.21 12.56
CA ARG A 6 14.76 -4.84 13.38
C ARG A 6 14.26 -3.43 13.04
N ILE A 7 15.16 -2.47 12.83
CA ILE A 7 14.77 -1.11 12.41
C ILE A 7 14.12 -1.16 11.03
N TRP A 8 14.69 -1.93 10.10
CA TRP A 8 14.14 -2.10 8.75
C TRP A 8 12.74 -2.75 8.78
N PHE A 9 12.55 -3.75 9.64
CA PHE A 9 11.25 -4.38 9.86
C PHE A 9 10.20 -3.39 10.37
N TRP A 10 10.53 -2.58 11.39
CA TRP A 10 9.64 -1.54 11.90
C TRP A 10 9.35 -0.46 10.87
N PHE A 11 10.36 -0.09 10.07
CA PHE A 11 10.20 0.86 8.99
C PHE A 11 9.23 0.33 7.92
N THR A 12 9.41 -0.91 7.46
CA THR A 12 8.46 -1.57 6.53
C THR A 12 7.05 -1.64 7.12
N LEU A 13 6.93 -1.94 8.42
CA LEU A 13 5.64 -2.06 9.10
C LEU A 13 4.87 -0.73 9.18
N VAL A 14 5.55 0.43 9.17
CA VAL A 14 4.90 1.76 9.15
C VAL A 14 4.73 2.29 7.73
N VAL A 15 5.71 2.07 6.85
CA VAL A 15 5.69 2.60 5.47
C VAL A 15 4.71 1.85 4.58
N CYS A 16 4.59 0.53 4.72
CA CYS A 16 3.62 -0.27 3.96
C CYS A 16 2.16 0.17 4.17
N PRO A 17 1.63 0.33 5.40
CA PRO A 17 0.25 0.76 5.59
C PRO A 17 0.01 2.18 5.05
N LEU A 18 1.00 3.06 5.14
CA LEU A 18 0.94 4.40 4.53
C LEU A 18 0.76 4.33 3.00
N LEU A 19 1.56 3.49 2.32
CA LEU A 19 1.45 3.24 0.88
C LEU A 19 0.11 2.59 0.51
N ILE A 20 -0.40 1.66 1.33
CA ILE A 20 -1.69 1.02 1.12
C ILE A 20 -2.83 2.03 1.23
N ILE A 21 -2.84 2.88 2.26
CA ILE A 21 -3.87 3.93 2.44
C ILE A 21 -3.84 4.89 1.24
N LEU A 22 -2.67 5.32 0.80
CA LEU A 22 -2.52 6.17 -0.38
C LEU A 22 -3.06 5.50 -1.65
N GLY A 23 -2.76 4.22 -1.86
CA GLY A 23 -3.27 3.44 -3.00
C GLY A 23 -4.78 3.26 -2.96
N VAL A 24 -5.36 2.97 -1.79
CA VAL A 24 -6.82 2.83 -1.62
C VAL A 24 -7.53 4.18 -1.76
N ALA A 25 -6.96 5.26 -1.22
CA ALA A 25 -7.53 6.60 -1.36
C ALA A 25 -7.53 7.07 -2.82
N THR A 26 -6.43 6.86 -3.55
CA THR A 26 -6.38 7.15 -4.99
C THR A 26 -7.39 6.30 -5.76
N PHE A 27 -7.53 5.01 -5.45
CA PHE A 27 -8.55 4.15 -6.04
C PHE A 27 -9.97 4.67 -5.79
N ALA A 28 -10.29 5.04 -4.54
CA ALA A 28 -11.61 5.56 -4.17
C ALA A 28 -11.91 6.89 -4.86
N GLN A 29 -10.93 7.79 -4.98
CA GLN A 29 -11.10 9.05 -5.72
C GLN A 29 -11.36 8.80 -7.21
N LEU A 30 -10.61 7.89 -7.82
CA LEU A 30 -10.81 7.48 -9.21
C LEU A 30 -12.19 6.86 -9.43
N PHE A 31 -12.61 5.98 -8.52
CA PHE A 31 -13.92 5.34 -8.57
C PHE A 31 -15.06 6.35 -8.39
N GLY A 32 -14.92 7.30 -7.46
CA GLY A 32 -15.90 8.37 -7.24
C GLY A 32 -16.05 9.27 -8.45
N GLN A 33 -14.94 9.62 -9.11
CA GLN A 33 -14.98 10.42 -10.33
C GLN A 33 -15.58 9.64 -11.51
N TYR A 34 -15.28 8.35 -11.63
CA TYR A 34 -15.89 7.45 -12.61
C TYR A 34 -17.42 7.39 -12.46
N MET A 35 -17.91 7.26 -11.23
CA MET A 35 -19.36 7.22 -10.95
C MET A 35 -20.05 8.56 -11.18
N TYR A 36 -19.36 9.68 -10.91
CA TYR A 36 -19.95 11.02 -10.98
C TYR A 36 -19.99 11.61 -12.41
N SER A 37 -19.12 11.16 -13.31
CA SER A 37 -18.99 11.76 -14.65
C SER A 37 -19.27 10.74 -15.77
N GLN A 38 -20.27 11.04 -16.62
CA GLN A 38 -20.60 10.24 -17.81
C GLN A 38 -19.50 10.27 -18.90
N GLN A 39 -18.41 11.00 -18.67
CA GLN A 39 -17.36 11.30 -19.63
C GLN A 39 -15.98 11.11 -18.99
N PHE A 40 -15.82 10.05 -18.19
CA PHE A 40 -14.56 9.74 -17.54
C PHE A 40 -13.52 9.27 -18.55
N SER A 41 -12.63 10.17 -18.97
CA SER A 41 -11.55 9.84 -19.91
C SER A 41 -10.31 9.38 -19.15
N PHE A 42 -9.97 8.10 -19.34
CA PHE A 42 -8.72 7.47 -18.86
C PHE A 42 -7.45 8.20 -19.33
N SER A 43 -7.54 9.11 -20.30
CA SER A 43 -6.41 9.95 -20.75
C SER A 43 -5.93 10.98 -19.71
N SER A 44 -6.70 11.24 -18.65
CA SER A 44 -6.28 12.15 -17.56
C SER A 44 -5.64 11.44 -16.36
N LEU A 45 -5.54 10.10 -16.40
CA LEU A 45 -4.87 9.34 -15.35
C LEU A 45 -3.39 9.72 -15.31
N SER A 46 -3.03 10.42 -14.25
CA SER A 46 -1.64 10.75 -13.98
C SER A 46 -0.86 9.46 -13.74
N SER A 47 0.33 9.34 -14.33
CA SER A 47 1.25 8.21 -14.13
C SER A 47 1.50 7.93 -12.65
N PHE A 48 1.46 8.96 -11.80
CA PHE A 48 1.56 8.83 -10.35
C PHE A 48 0.42 8.02 -9.73
N GLN A 49 -0.83 8.17 -10.19
CA GLN A 49 -1.98 7.42 -9.65
C GLN A 49 -1.88 5.93 -9.97
N ILE A 50 -1.39 5.60 -11.17
CA ILE A 50 -1.13 4.21 -11.58
C ILE A 50 -0.02 3.60 -10.72
N VAL A 51 1.05 4.37 -10.47
CA VAL A 51 2.14 3.96 -9.57
C VAL A 51 1.66 3.79 -8.14
N PHE A 52 0.76 4.64 -7.63
CA PHE A 52 0.19 4.48 -6.29
C PHE A 52 -0.76 3.29 -6.16
N MET A 53 -1.57 2.99 -7.19
CA MET A 53 -2.39 1.78 -7.24
C MET A 53 -1.51 0.51 -7.27
N GLY A 54 -0.57 0.44 -8.21
CA GLY A 54 0.33 -0.72 -8.34
C GLY A 54 1.24 -0.87 -7.12
N GLY A 55 1.80 0.23 -6.64
CA GLY A 55 2.61 0.30 -5.42
C GLY A 55 1.82 -0.08 -4.18
N GLY A 56 0.56 0.33 -4.07
CA GLY A 56 -0.33 -0.06 -2.97
C GLY A 56 -0.62 -1.57 -2.94
N ILE A 57 -0.90 -2.19 -4.10
CA ILE A 57 -1.13 -3.64 -4.21
C ILE A 57 0.15 -4.42 -3.87
N CYS A 58 1.30 -3.99 -4.39
CA CYS A 58 2.59 -4.61 -4.07
C CYS A 58 2.97 -4.40 -2.59
N ALA A 59 2.68 -3.24 -2.02
CA ALA A 59 2.90 -2.98 -0.60
C ALA A 59 1.98 -3.85 0.27
N PHE A 60 0.80 -4.21 -0.21
CA PHE A 60 -0.13 -5.09 0.51
C PHE A 60 0.42 -6.51 0.69
N SER A 61 1.00 -7.11 -0.35
CA SER A 61 1.59 -8.44 -0.25
C SER A 61 2.82 -8.46 0.67
N VAL A 62 3.66 -7.42 0.60
CA VAL A 62 4.80 -7.21 1.49
C VAL A 62 4.34 -7.00 2.93
N PHE A 63 3.28 -6.22 3.15
CA PHE A 63 2.71 -5.98 4.47
C PHE A 63 2.17 -7.27 5.10
N ILE A 64 1.40 -8.07 4.37
CA ILE A 64 0.86 -9.35 4.86
C ILE A 64 2.00 -10.32 5.24
N ASN A 65 3.07 -10.38 4.44
CA ASN A 65 4.24 -11.18 4.77
C ASN A 65 4.95 -10.66 6.03
N THR A 66 5.11 -9.34 6.16
CA THR A 66 5.71 -8.70 7.33
C THR A 66 4.88 -8.94 8.58
N LEU A 67 3.54 -8.90 8.48
CA LEU A 67 2.62 -9.23 9.57
C LEU A 67 2.66 -10.71 9.95
N LYS A 68 2.75 -11.64 8.98
CA LYS A 68 2.96 -13.06 9.27
C LYS A 68 4.25 -13.28 10.05
N GLU A 69 5.33 -12.63 9.63
CA GLU A 69 6.61 -12.71 10.32
C GLU A 69 6.56 -12.06 11.71
N ALA A 70 5.83 -10.94 11.87
CA ALA A 70 5.53 -10.32 13.15
C ALA A 70 4.80 -11.30 14.07
N LYS A 71 3.72 -11.92 13.58
CA LYS A 71 2.90 -12.85 14.33
C LYS A 71 3.70 -14.06 14.78
N ILE A 72 4.55 -14.63 13.93
CA ILE A 72 5.43 -15.75 14.35
C ILE A 72 6.41 -15.28 15.43
N ARG A 73 7.03 -14.09 15.29
CA ARG A 73 8.03 -13.61 16.24
C ARG A 73 7.46 -13.14 17.58
N PHE A 74 6.25 -12.59 17.60
CA PHE A 74 5.64 -11.99 18.80
C PHE A 74 4.53 -12.84 19.42
N PHE A 75 3.85 -13.69 18.65
CA PHE A 75 2.71 -14.50 19.09
C PHE A 75 3.02 -15.99 19.24
N ALA A 76 4.09 -16.52 18.65
CA ALA A 76 4.51 -17.91 18.86
C ALA A 76 5.44 -18.07 20.08
N LYS A 77 5.15 -17.33 21.17
CA LYS A 77 5.82 -17.54 22.47
C LYS A 77 4.93 -18.36 23.37
#